data_AF-A0A1V6BT88-F1
#
_entry.id   AF-A0A1V6BT88-F1
#
_cell.length_a   1.000
_cell.length_b   1.000
_cell.length_c   1.000
_cell.angle_alpha   90.00
_cell.angle_beta   90.00
_cell.angle_gamma   90.00
#
_symmetry.space_group_name_H-M   'P 1'
#
loop_
_entity.id
_entity.type
_entity.pdbx_description
1 polymer ?
#
loop_
_entity_poly.entity_id
_entity_poly.type
_entity_poly.pdbx_seq_one_letter_code
_entity_poly.pdbx_strand_id
1 'polypeptide(L)'
;MIIDAIKEILNNYRNSISLDKLDSILAEKNMRNVALEEISKSEIMKISSGIVFLKSALIEQKKLIFQELEDYLKVKIIDEVLRDDIIKNFSQKISDNFIIEWIDIPLERKLRIFDLILSLVMKPKKTSDKLKKFFDKIVDLYVIIAIYSTLIFKNFESNLEYVFKVIENIEKFEELLKSHLFNILTVPDLVETKLEEWEEEFVEVEKKINKILENTFIDNKKFSKLLFKRVFNDELNNFDISLILTRYNFKSFYEWTLFLTDEKETLEDINRDLFEDLGIN
;
A
#
# COMPACT_ATOMS: atom_id res chain seq x y z
N MET A 1 23.34 27.61 2.47
CA MET A 1 22.59 28.89 2.51
C MET A 1 21.09 28.70 2.27
N ILE A 2 20.62 28.22 1.10
CA ILE A 2 19.18 28.00 0.87
C ILE A 2 18.64 26.82 1.70
N ILE A 3 19.36 25.69 1.72
CA ILE A 3 19.02 24.54 2.56
C ILE A 3 18.93 24.92 4.05
N ASP A 4 19.87 25.72 4.55
CA ASP A 4 19.87 26.16 5.95
C ASP A 4 18.69 27.08 6.26
N ALA A 5 18.35 27.99 5.33
CA ALA A 5 17.18 28.86 5.47
C ALA A 5 15.87 28.06 5.47
N ILE A 6 15.74 27.05 4.59
CA ILE A 6 14.57 26.17 4.58
C ILE A 6 14.51 25.33 5.84
N LYS A 7 15.64 24.80 6.32
CA LYS A 7 15.73 24.07 7.59
C LYS A 7 15.30 24.92 8.77
N GLU A 8 15.72 26.19 8.82
CA GLU A 8 15.31 27.13 9.86
C GLU A 8 13.80 27.41 9.80
N ILE A 9 13.23 27.59 8.60
CA ILE A 9 11.78 27.70 8.41
C ILE A 9 11.10 26.43 8.94
N LEU A 10 11.52 25.24 8.52
CA LEU A 10 10.92 23.98 8.99
C LEU A 10 10.98 23.85 10.50
N ASN A 11 12.11 24.14 11.14
CA ASN A 11 12.24 24.13 12.61
C ASN A 11 11.20 25.03 13.28
N ASN A 12 10.90 26.21 12.71
CA ASN A 12 9.90 27.14 13.22
C ASN A 12 8.44 26.66 13.02
N TYR A 13 8.22 25.69 12.13
CA TYR A 13 6.91 25.10 11.84
C TYR A 13 6.84 23.63 12.30
N ARG A 14 7.44 23.28 13.45
CA ARG A 14 7.43 21.90 13.99
C ARG A 14 8.00 20.86 13.03
N ASN A 15 9.05 21.24 12.31
CA ASN A 15 9.80 20.41 11.36
C ASN A 15 9.00 20.00 10.09
N SER A 16 7.83 20.59 9.85
CA SER A 16 6.99 20.29 8.69
C SER A 16 6.19 21.50 8.22
N ILE A 17 5.95 21.63 6.92
CA ILE A 17 5.10 22.71 6.39
C ILE A 17 4.55 22.33 5.03
N SER A 18 3.32 22.76 4.70
CA SER A 18 2.76 22.59 3.36
C SER A 18 3.64 23.33 2.33
N LEU A 19 3.81 22.74 1.14
CA LEU A 19 4.57 23.28 0.03
C LEU A 19 4.08 24.68 -0.35
N ASP A 20 2.76 24.91 -0.39
CA ASP A 20 2.17 26.22 -0.71
C ASP A 20 2.57 27.30 0.29
N LYS A 21 2.53 26.96 1.58
CA LYS A 21 2.96 27.88 2.64
C LYS A 21 4.47 28.12 2.60
N LEU A 22 5.27 27.08 2.36
CA LEU A 22 6.72 27.25 2.18
C LEU A 22 7.02 28.14 0.98
N ASP A 23 6.37 27.90 -0.15
CA ASP A 23 6.52 28.66 -1.38
C ASP A 23 6.16 30.14 -1.17
N SER A 24 5.10 30.44 -0.39
CA SER A 24 4.76 31.81 -0.02
C SER A 24 5.86 32.50 0.80
N ILE A 25 6.43 31.81 1.80
CA ILE A 25 7.51 32.34 2.65
C ILE A 25 8.80 32.52 1.84
N LEU A 26 9.09 31.60 0.92
CA LEU A 26 10.27 31.67 0.05
C LEU A 26 10.15 32.77 -1.01
N ALA A 27 8.94 33.03 -1.50
CA ALA A 27 8.67 34.15 -2.41
C ALA A 27 8.91 35.50 -1.72
N GLU A 28 8.45 35.68 -0.48
CA GLU A 28 8.73 36.87 0.34
C GLU A 28 10.24 37.08 0.57
N LYS A 29 11.02 35.99 0.56
CA LYS A 29 12.48 36.00 0.72
C LYS A 29 13.26 36.04 -0.61
N ASN A 30 12.60 36.17 -1.76
CA ASN A 30 13.19 36.12 -3.11
C ASN A 30 14.00 34.83 -3.42
N MET A 31 13.58 33.66 -2.91
CA MET A 31 14.30 32.38 -3.04
C MET A 31 13.57 31.31 -3.88
N ARG A 32 12.42 31.63 -4.46
CA ARG A 32 11.43 30.67 -5.01
C ARG A 32 11.99 29.64 -6.00
N ASN A 33 12.68 30.09 -7.05
CA ASN A 33 13.05 29.24 -8.18
C ASN A 33 14.17 28.24 -7.87
N VAL A 34 15.03 28.54 -6.89
CA VAL A 34 16.17 27.68 -6.53
C VAL A 34 15.78 26.68 -5.43
N ALA A 35 14.84 27.05 -4.56
CA ALA A 35 14.47 26.24 -3.41
C ALA A 35 13.77 24.91 -3.76
N LEU A 36 12.85 24.90 -4.72
CA LEU A 36 12.10 23.67 -5.07
C LEU A 36 13.00 22.57 -5.64
N GLU A 37 13.96 22.94 -6.49
CA GLU A 37 14.94 21.99 -7.04
C GLU A 37 15.86 21.44 -5.92
N GLU A 38 16.34 22.31 -5.04
CA GLU A 38 17.18 21.94 -3.89
C GLU A 38 16.45 21.03 -2.89
N ILE A 39 15.16 21.25 -2.63
CA ILE A 39 14.37 20.37 -1.75
C ILE A 39 14.24 18.97 -2.38
N SER A 40 13.96 18.89 -3.68
CA SER A 40 13.76 17.61 -4.37
C SER A 40 15.01 16.70 -4.36
N LYS A 41 16.21 17.31 -4.36
CA LYS A 41 17.51 16.61 -4.33
C LYS A 41 18.11 16.52 -2.92
N SER A 42 17.41 17.01 -1.90
CA SER A 42 17.98 17.16 -0.56
C SER A 42 18.19 15.83 0.15
N GLU A 43 19.37 15.65 0.75
CA GLU A 43 19.61 14.58 1.72
C GLU A 43 18.92 14.83 3.07
N ILE A 44 18.57 16.09 3.38
CA ILE A 44 18.09 16.53 4.69
C ILE A 44 16.56 16.69 4.72
N MET A 45 15.95 17.02 3.58
CA MET A 45 14.51 17.29 3.47
C MET A 45 13.82 16.23 2.61
N LYS A 46 12.54 15.97 2.89
CA LYS A 46 11.69 15.10 2.08
C LYS A 46 10.39 15.81 1.76
N ILE A 47 9.92 15.69 0.53
CA ILE A 47 8.58 16.09 0.11
C ILE A 47 7.70 14.83 0.11
N SER A 48 6.53 14.90 0.72
CA SER A 48 5.51 13.86 0.68
C SER A 48 4.14 14.50 0.76
N SER A 49 3.24 14.12 -0.15
CA SER A 49 1.86 14.63 -0.22
C SER A 49 1.73 16.16 -0.14
N GLY A 50 2.64 16.90 -0.77
CA GLY A 50 2.64 18.36 -0.74
C GLY A 50 3.07 18.99 0.59
N ILE A 51 3.71 18.22 1.48
CA ILE A 51 4.32 18.70 2.73
C ILE A 51 5.83 18.47 2.66
N VAL A 52 6.60 19.46 3.11
CA VAL A 52 8.06 19.38 3.23
C VAL A 52 8.42 19.10 4.68
N PHE A 53 9.23 18.08 4.91
CA PHE A 53 9.70 17.65 6.24
C PHE A 53 11.22 17.67 6.34
N LEU A 54 11.72 17.87 7.55
CA LEU A 54 13.06 17.40 7.90
C LEU A 54 13.04 15.87 8.04
N LYS A 55 13.93 15.18 7.32
CA LYS A 55 14.02 13.71 7.38
C LYS A 55 14.26 13.19 8.79
N SER A 56 15.09 13.88 9.58
CA SER A 56 15.35 13.51 10.97
C SER A 56 14.09 13.52 11.83
N ALA A 57 13.25 14.55 11.68
CA ALA A 57 11.99 14.64 12.42
C ALA A 57 11.00 13.56 11.98
N LEU A 58 10.92 13.26 10.68
CA LEU A 58 10.10 12.14 10.18
C LEU A 58 10.56 10.79 10.76
N ILE A 59 11.88 10.57 10.87
CA ILE A 59 12.44 9.36 11.50
C ILE A 59 12.05 9.27 12.97
N GLU A 60 12.11 10.37 13.72
CA GLU A 60 11.68 10.40 15.13
C GLU A 60 10.19 10.08 15.27
N GLN A 61 9.35 10.66 14.41
CA GLN A 61 7.91 10.39 14.41
C GLN A 61 7.58 8.95 14.05
N LYS A 62 8.29 8.35 13.08
CA LYS A 62 8.19 6.92 12.78
C LYS A 62 8.48 6.07 14.00
N LYS A 63 9.57 6.35 14.72
CA LYS A 63 9.92 5.60 15.93
C LYS A 63 8.82 5.69 16.98
N LEU A 64 8.24 6.88 17.18
CA LEU A 64 7.12 7.08 18.12
C LEU A 64 5.89 6.25 17.71
N ILE A 65 5.48 6.31 16.45
CA ILE A 65 4.33 5.55 15.93
C ILE A 65 4.56 4.03 16.08
N PHE A 66 5.77 3.54 15.79
CA PHE A 66 6.06 2.11 15.97
C PHE A 66 6.10 1.70 17.44
N GLN A 67 6.55 2.58 18.34
CA GLN A 67 6.47 2.33 19.78
C GLN A 67 5.00 2.25 20.24
N GLU A 68 4.15 3.16 19.78
CA GLU A 68 2.71 3.13 20.06
C GLU A 68 2.05 1.84 19.54
N LEU A 69 2.43 1.40 18.33
CA LEU A 69 1.96 0.13 17.77
C LEU A 69 2.47 -1.07 18.58
N GLU A 70 3.73 -1.08 19.00
CA GLU A 70 4.30 -2.14 19.83
C GLU A 70 3.57 -2.25 21.17
N ASP A 71 3.33 -1.12 21.84
CA ASP A 71 2.61 -1.07 23.10
C ASP A 71 1.15 -1.54 22.94
N TYR A 72 0.52 -1.18 21.83
CA TYR A 72 -0.78 -1.71 21.45
C TYR A 72 -0.77 -3.23 21.26
N LEU A 73 0.22 -3.78 20.54
CA LEU A 73 0.34 -5.21 20.29
C LEU A 73 0.64 -6.02 21.56
N LYS A 74 1.40 -5.48 22.52
CA LYS A 74 1.63 -6.11 23.84
C LYS A 74 0.34 -6.42 24.58
N VAL A 75 -0.70 -5.59 24.39
CA VAL A 75 -2.02 -5.81 25.01
C VAL A 75 -2.84 -6.85 24.25
N LYS A 76 -2.64 -7.01 22.94
CA LYS A 76 -3.46 -7.86 22.06
C LYS A 76 -2.89 -9.26 21.82
N ILE A 77 -1.56 -9.40 21.82
CA ILE A 77 -0.85 -10.61 21.44
C ILE A 77 0.12 -10.98 22.56
N ILE A 78 -0.05 -12.18 23.11
CA ILE A 78 0.83 -12.69 24.19
C ILE A 78 2.17 -13.17 23.62
N ASP A 79 2.17 -13.76 22.43
CA ASP A 79 3.36 -14.28 21.74
C ASP A 79 4.31 -13.15 21.33
N GLU A 80 5.49 -13.12 21.95
CA GLU A 80 6.52 -12.10 21.72
C GLU A 80 7.15 -12.18 20.33
N VAL A 81 7.43 -13.39 19.84
CA VAL A 81 8.05 -13.58 18.52
C VAL A 81 7.10 -13.06 17.44
N LEU A 82 5.81 -13.40 17.55
CA LEU A 82 4.80 -12.90 16.62
C LEU A 82 4.67 -11.37 16.66
N ARG A 83 4.75 -10.75 17.85
CA ARG A 83 4.74 -9.28 17.96
C ARG A 83 5.91 -8.63 17.25
N ASP A 84 7.11 -9.16 17.48
CA ASP A 84 8.35 -8.63 16.90
C ASP A 84 8.34 -8.77 15.37
N ASP A 85 7.87 -9.91 14.86
CA ASP A 85 7.71 -10.14 13.42
C ASP A 85 6.72 -9.15 12.80
N ILE A 86 5.59 -8.89 13.47
CA ILE A 86 4.60 -7.89 13.04
C ILE A 86 5.26 -6.50 12.97
N ILE A 87 5.91 -6.04 14.05
CA ILE A 87 6.55 -4.72 14.09
C ILE A 87 7.63 -4.58 13.02
N LYS A 88 8.46 -5.62 12.86
CA LYS A 88 9.51 -5.63 11.84
C LYS A 88 8.91 -5.52 10.44
N ASN A 89 7.89 -6.33 10.13
CA ASN A 89 7.22 -6.29 8.83
C ASN A 89 6.57 -4.92 8.56
N PHE A 90 5.86 -4.34 9.54
CA PHE A 90 5.25 -3.03 9.38
C PHE A 90 6.29 -1.93 9.19
N SER A 91 7.35 -1.92 10.00
CA SER A 91 8.39 -0.87 9.92
C SER A 91 9.15 -0.86 8.59
N GLN A 92 9.25 -2.01 7.92
CA GLN A 92 9.87 -2.14 6.61
C GLN A 92 8.92 -1.80 5.46
N LYS A 93 7.62 -2.09 5.60
CA LYS A 93 6.66 -2.07 4.49
C LYS A 93 5.76 -0.85 4.46
N ILE A 94 5.60 -0.13 5.57
CA ILE A 94 4.68 1.00 5.64
C ILE A 94 5.23 2.26 4.95
N SER A 95 4.41 2.88 4.11
CA SER A 95 4.75 4.14 3.44
C SER A 95 4.79 5.32 4.42
N ASP A 96 5.73 6.23 4.18
CA ASP A 96 5.87 7.50 4.91
C ASP A 96 4.58 8.32 4.91
N ASN A 97 3.76 8.20 3.85
CA ASN A 97 2.51 8.94 3.75
C ASN A 97 1.53 8.54 4.88
N PHE A 98 1.43 7.25 5.21
CA PHE A 98 0.60 6.81 6.34
C PHE A 98 1.13 7.36 7.66
N ILE A 99 2.43 7.28 7.86
CA ILE A 99 3.08 7.82 9.06
C ILE A 99 2.72 9.30 9.21
N ILE A 100 2.85 10.09 8.14
CA ILE A 100 2.54 11.52 8.14
C ILE A 100 1.09 11.78 8.53
N GLU A 101 0.14 11.05 7.96
CA GLU A 101 -1.28 11.15 8.32
C GLU A 101 -1.58 10.77 9.77
N TRP A 102 -0.66 10.07 10.45
CA TRP A 102 -0.84 9.63 11.84
C TRP A 102 -0.12 10.47 12.89
N ILE A 103 0.73 11.44 12.50
CA ILE A 103 1.59 12.19 13.44
C ILE A 103 0.78 12.95 14.51
N ASP A 104 -0.40 13.48 14.16
CA ASP A 104 -1.19 14.34 15.06
C ASP A 104 -2.65 13.90 15.24
N ILE A 105 -2.99 12.66 14.90
CA ILE A 105 -4.35 12.15 15.08
C ILE A 105 -4.60 11.69 16.53
N PRO A 106 -5.85 11.79 17.03
CA PRO A 106 -6.20 11.30 18.36
C PRO A 106 -5.86 9.81 18.55
N LEU A 107 -5.49 9.44 19.78
CA LEU A 107 -5.13 8.07 20.13
C LEU A 107 -6.23 7.08 19.78
N GLU A 108 -7.50 7.45 19.99
CA GLU A 108 -8.66 6.60 19.66
C GLU A 108 -8.66 6.23 18.17
N ARG A 109 -8.36 7.18 17.28
CA ARG A 109 -8.25 6.92 15.85
C ARG A 109 -7.05 6.05 15.53
N LYS A 110 -5.89 6.30 16.15
CA LYS A 110 -4.69 5.43 15.99
C LYS A 110 -5.00 3.99 16.36
N LEU A 111 -5.69 3.76 17.49
CA LEU A 111 -6.06 2.42 17.94
C LEU A 111 -6.97 1.71 16.93
N ARG A 112 -7.94 2.42 16.33
CA ARG A 112 -8.77 1.86 15.25
C ARG A 112 -7.95 1.45 14.04
N ILE A 113 -7.01 2.31 13.63
CA ILE A 113 -6.10 2.04 12.52
C ILE A 113 -5.22 0.83 12.83
N PHE A 114 -4.68 0.74 14.05
CA PHE A 114 -3.89 -0.42 14.51
C PHE A 114 -4.72 -1.71 14.55
N ASP A 115 -6.01 -1.66 14.89
CA ASP A 115 -6.92 -2.81 14.81
C ASP A 115 -7.11 -3.29 13.35
N LEU A 116 -7.21 -2.37 12.37
CA LEU A 116 -7.32 -2.69 10.93
C LEU A 116 -6.02 -3.25 10.37
N ILE A 117 -4.90 -2.63 10.71
CA ILE A 117 -3.53 -3.08 10.42
C ILE A 117 -3.32 -4.49 10.97
N LEU A 118 -3.73 -4.74 12.22
CA LEU A 118 -3.59 -6.04 12.83
C LEU A 118 -4.42 -7.10 12.11
N SER A 119 -5.62 -6.76 11.60
CA SER A 119 -6.42 -7.71 10.82
C SER A 119 -5.86 -8.05 9.45
N LEU A 120 -4.94 -7.24 8.92
CA LEU A 120 -4.17 -7.66 7.77
C LEU A 120 -3.35 -8.90 8.15
N VAL A 121 -2.53 -8.83 9.20
CA VAL A 121 -1.60 -9.92 9.53
C VAL A 121 -2.28 -11.11 10.19
N MET A 122 -3.19 -10.86 11.13
CA MET A 122 -3.93 -11.89 11.83
C MET A 122 -5.26 -12.11 11.12
N LYS A 123 -5.30 -13.07 10.18
CA LYS A 123 -6.48 -13.47 9.39
C LYS A 123 -7.80 -13.27 10.17
N PRO A 124 -8.84 -12.70 9.55
CA PRO A 124 -9.99 -12.18 10.28
C PRO A 124 -10.72 -13.26 11.11
N LYS A 125 -10.93 -12.98 12.40
CA LYS A 125 -12.01 -13.61 13.17
C LYS A 125 -13.33 -12.95 12.74
N LYS A 126 -14.44 -13.70 12.75
CA LYS A 126 -15.79 -13.16 12.47
C LYS A 126 -16.00 -11.86 13.26
N THR A 127 -16.11 -10.75 12.55
CA THR A 127 -16.36 -9.43 13.13
C THR A 127 -17.78 -8.98 12.80
N SER A 128 -18.42 -8.25 13.72
CA SER A 128 -19.68 -7.54 13.46
C SER A 128 -19.46 -6.14 12.91
N ASP A 129 -18.24 -5.61 13.02
CA ASP A 129 -17.84 -4.28 12.54
C ASP A 129 -18.01 -4.17 11.02
N LYS A 130 -18.78 -3.18 10.57
CA LYS A 130 -19.07 -2.96 9.15
C LYS A 130 -17.86 -2.42 8.39
N LEU A 131 -17.14 -1.44 8.96
CA LEU A 131 -15.95 -0.86 8.34
C LEU A 131 -14.88 -1.95 8.15
N LYS A 132 -14.68 -2.79 9.16
CA LYS A 132 -13.72 -3.89 9.08
C LYS A 132 -14.10 -4.92 8.01
N LYS A 133 -15.40 -5.29 7.90
CA LYS A 133 -15.85 -6.17 6.80
C LYS A 133 -15.58 -5.55 5.44
N PHE A 134 -15.82 -4.26 5.28
CA PHE A 134 -15.57 -3.56 4.03
C PHE A 134 -14.06 -3.49 3.71
N PHE A 135 -13.25 -3.19 4.71
CA PHE A 135 -11.79 -3.24 4.62
C PHE A 135 -11.31 -4.62 4.18
N ASP A 136 -11.79 -5.69 4.82
CA ASP A 136 -11.43 -7.08 4.47
C ASP A 136 -11.82 -7.40 3.01
N LYS A 137 -12.99 -6.96 2.52
CA LYS A 137 -13.40 -7.11 1.10
C LYS A 137 -12.44 -6.41 0.14
N ILE A 138 -12.03 -5.17 0.46
CA ILE A 138 -11.09 -4.42 -0.40
C ILE A 138 -9.74 -5.13 -0.45
N VAL A 139 -9.25 -5.57 0.70
CA VAL A 139 -7.99 -6.32 0.82
C VAL A 139 -8.08 -7.61 0.01
N ASP A 140 -9.15 -8.40 0.15
CA ASP A 140 -9.35 -9.63 -0.62
C ASP A 140 -9.30 -9.35 -2.13
N LEU A 141 -9.98 -8.31 -2.61
CA LEU A 141 -9.94 -7.93 -4.03
C LEU A 141 -8.52 -7.53 -4.47
N TYR A 142 -7.75 -6.85 -3.62
CA TYR A 142 -6.35 -6.53 -3.91
C TYR A 142 -5.47 -7.76 -4.06
N VAL A 143 -5.67 -8.76 -3.21
CA VAL A 143 -4.97 -10.05 -3.31
C VAL A 143 -5.32 -10.72 -4.63
N ILE A 144 -6.61 -10.77 -4.96
CA ILE A 144 -7.12 -11.33 -6.22
C ILE A 144 -6.43 -10.65 -7.41
N ILE A 145 -6.46 -9.32 -7.47
CA ILE A 145 -5.81 -8.55 -8.54
C ILE A 145 -4.32 -8.88 -8.63
N ALA A 146 -3.61 -8.94 -7.49
CA ALA A 146 -2.18 -9.22 -7.49
C ALA A 146 -1.88 -10.61 -8.09
N ILE A 147 -2.58 -11.66 -7.62
CA ILE A 147 -2.41 -13.03 -8.11
C ILE A 147 -2.72 -13.10 -9.61
N TYR A 148 -3.85 -12.53 -10.03
CA TYR A 148 -4.26 -12.56 -11.43
C TYR A 148 -3.26 -11.85 -12.35
N SER A 149 -2.76 -10.69 -11.93
CA SER A 149 -1.83 -9.95 -12.76
C SER A 149 -0.46 -10.65 -12.87
N THR A 150 0.00 -11.34 -11.81
CA THR A 150 1.16 -12.24 -11.89
C THR A 150 0.94 -13.36 -12.91
N LEU A 151 -0.24 -13.98 -12.89
CA LEU A 151 -0.61 -15.02 -13.84
C LEU A 151 -0.68 -14.50 -15.29
N ILE A 152 -1.20 -13.28 -15.50
CA ILE A 152 -1.25 -12.63 -16.82
C ILE A 152 0.17 -12.40 -17.35
N PHE A 153 1.04 -11.78 -16.55
CA PHE A 153 2.41 -11.47 -16.98
C PHE A 153 3.16 -12.73 -17.42
N LYS A 154 3.11 -13.80 -16.62
CA LYS A 154 3.79 -15.06 -16.94
C LYS A 154 3.24 -15.77 -18.18
N ASN A 155 1.92 -15.77 -18.38
CA ASN A 155 1.29 -16.44 -19.54
C ASN A 155 1.51 -15.71 -20.87
N PHE A 156 1.73 -14.40 -20.82
CA PHE A 156 1.90 -13.55 -22.00
C PHE A 156 3.24 -12.82 -21.99
N GLU A 157 4.27 -13.41 -21.36
CA GLU A 157 5.61 -12.83 -21.26
C GLU A 157 6.21 -12.55 -22.65
N SER A 158 5.80 -13.33 -23.67
CA SER A 158 6.16 -13.14 -25.08
C SER A 158 5.33 -12.08 -25.82
N ASN A 159 4.25 -11.58 -25.21
CA ASN A 159 3.36 -10.54 -25.75
C ASN A 159 3.09 -9.45 -24.70
N LEU A 160 4.16 -8.72 -24.36
CA LEU A 160 4.12 -7.66 -23.36
C LEU A 160 3.13 -6.54 -23.69
N GLU A 161 2.88 -6.25 -24.97
CA GLU A 161 1.89 -5.26 -25.38
C GLU A 161 0.47 -5.63 -24.92
N TYR A 162 0.11 -6.91 -25.04
CA TYR A 162 -1.16 -7.42 -24.51
C TYR A 162 -1.21 -7.33 -22.98
N VAL A 163 -0.13 -7.73 -22.31
CA VAL A 163 -0.01 -7.66 -20.84
C VAL A 163 -0.24 -6.23 -20.36
N PHE A 164 0.48 -5.26 -20.92
CA PHE A 164 0.36 -3.86 -20.55
C PHE A 164 -1.05 -3.32 -20.80
N LYS A 165 -1.67 -3.66 -21.92
CA LYS A 165 -3.05 -3.24 -22.20
C LYS A 165 -4.06 -3.78 -21.19
N VAL A 166 -3.90 -5.03 -20.73
CA VAL A 166 -4.78 -5.60 -19.69
C VAL A 166 -4.54 -4.91 -18.36
N ILE A 167 -3.28 -4.71 -17.98
CA ILE A 167 -2.89 -4.04 -16.73
C ILE A 167 -3.40 -2.60 -16.68
N GLU A 168 -3.23 -1.80 -17.73
CA GLU A 168 -3.72 -0.41 -17.80
C GLU A 168 -5.23 -0.31 -17.60
N ASN A 169 -6.00 -1.32 -18.04
CA ASN A 169 -7.44 -1.37 -17.84
C ASN A 169 -7.81 -1.67 -16.38
N ILE A 170 -6.97 -2.43 -15.65
CA ILE A 170 -7.15 -2.72 -14.22
C ILE A 170 -6.69 -1.53 -13.37
N GLU A 171 -5.60 -0.88 -13.75
CA GLU A 171 -4.95 0.20 -12.97
C GLU A 171 -5.89 1.35 -12.64
N LYS A 172 -6.76 1.76 -13.58
CA LYS A 172 -7.78 2.80 -13.36
C LYS A 172 -8.72 2.48 -12.19
N PHE A 173 -9.07 1.21 -12.02
CA PHE A 173 -9.90 0.76 -10.91
C PHE A 173 -9.08 0.53 -9.65
N GLU A 174 -7.82 0.11 -9.80
CA GLU A 174 -6.87 -0.05 -8.70
C GLU A 174 -6.60 1.28 -7.99
N GLU A 175 -6.48 2.40 -8.70
CA GLU A 175 -6.26 3.73 -8.10
C GLU A 175 -7.40 4.12 -7.14
N LEU A 176 -8.64 3.86 -7.54
CA LEU A 176 -9.81 4.11 -6.69
C LEU A 176 -9.78 3.24 -5.44
N LEU A 177 -9.47 1.94 -5.59
CA LEU A 177 -9.31 1.03 -4.45
C LEU A 177 -8.17 1.49 -3.53
N LYS A 178 -7.09 2.11 -4.08
CA LYS A 178 -5.94 2.57 -3.30
C LYS A 178 -6.37 3.76 -2.45
N SER A 179 -7.14 4.66 -3.05
CA SER A 179 -7.76 5.78 -2.35
C SER A 179 -8.66 5.30 -1.21
N HIS A 180 -9.54 4.32 -1.47
CA HIS A 180 -10.42 3.77 -0.43
C HIS A 180 -9.64 3.16 0.73
N LEU A 181 -8.65 2.30 0.45
CA LEU A 181 -7.85 1.71 1.52
C LEU A 181 -7.05 2.76 2.27
N PHE A 182 -6.44 3.72 1.57
CA PHE A 182 -5.71 4.82 2.18
C PHE A 182 -6.59 5.58 3.16
N ASN A 183 -7.79 5.99 2.73
CA ASN A 183 -8.73 6.73 3.56
C ASN A 183 -9.26 5.90 4.74
N ILE A 184 -9.48 4.60 4.58
CA ILE A 184 -9.85 3.70 5.70
C ILE A 184 -8.73 3.66 6.74
N LEU A 185 -7.47 3.65 6.30
CA LEU A 185 -6.28 3.58 7.15
C LEU A 185 -5.82 4.93 7.72
N THR A 186 -6.43 6.05 7.33
CA THR A 186 -6.05 7.40 7.80
C THR A 186 -7.20 8.13 8.49
N VAL A 187 -8.41 7.99 7.97
CA VAL A 187 -9.63 8.67 8.46
C VAL A 187 -10.82 7.70 8.57
N PRO A 188 -10.69 6.57 9.31
CA PRO A 188 -11.73 5.54 9.40
C PRO A 188 -13.09 6.09 9.86
N ASP A 189 -13.08 7.05 10.78
CA ASP A 189 -14.32 7.66 11.30
C ASP A 189 -15.12 8.38 10.22
N LEU A 190 -14.44 9.03 9.27
CA LEU A 190 -15.10 9.72 8.16
C LEU A 190 -15.64 8.71 7.15
N VAL A 191 -14.87 7.65 6.88
CA VAL A 191 -15.30 6.59 5.95
C VAL A 191 -16.56 5.90 6.44
N GLU A 192 -16.69 5.67 7.75
CA GLU A 192 -17.93 5.08 8.31
C GLU A 192 -19.19 5.87 7.96
N THR A 193 -19.09 7.20 7.88
CA THR A 193 -20.25 8.05 7.52
C THR A 193 -20.68 7.90 6.07
N LYS A 194 -19.81 7.36 5.21
CA LYS A 194 -20.02 7.18 3.76
C LYS A 194 -19.96 5.72 3.33
N LEU A 195 -20.01 4.80 4.29
CA LEU A 195 -19.68 3.40 4.02
C LEU A 195 -20.61 2.75 3.00
N GLU A 196 -21.91 3.08 3.03
CA GLU A 196 -22.90 2.54 2.09
C GLU A 196 -22.62 2.97 0.64
N GLU A 197 -22.32 4.25 0.43
CA GLU A 197 -21.92 4.79 -0.88
C GLU A 197 -20.65 4.10 -1.40
N TRP A 198 -19.66 3.91 -0.54
CA TRP A 198 -18.39 3.28 -0.91
C TRP A 198 -18.54 1.78 -1.16
N GLU A 199 -19.44 1.09 -0.46
CA GLU A 199 -19.77 -0.31 -0.73
C GLU A 199 -20.42 -0.47 -2.11
N GLU A 200 -21.32 0.43 -2.50
CA GLU A 200 -21.93 0.42 -3.83
C GLU A 200 -20.90 0.66 -4.93
N GLU A 201 -20.04 1.66 -4.76
CA GLU A 201 -18.94 1.94 -5.69
C GLU A 201 -17.98 0.75 -5.82
N PHE A 202 -17.61 0.14 -4.68
CA PHE A 202 -16.75 -1.04 -4.64
C PHE A 202 -17.35 -2.22 -5.41
N VAL A 203 -18.65 -2.50 -5.25
CA VAL A 203 -19.32 -3.59 -5.97
C VAL A 203 -19.26 -3.40 -7.49
N GLU A 204 -19.38 -2.17 -7.97
CA GLU A 204 -19.26 -1.87 -9.40
C GLU A 204 -17.81 -1.99 -9.90
N VAL A 205 -16.84 -1.58 -9.10
CA VAL A 205 -15.40 -1.79 -9.37
C VAL A 205 -15.07 -3.27 -9.46
N GLU A 206 -15.47 -4.05 -8.44
CA GLU A 206 -15.25 -5.49 -8.36
C GLU A 206 -15.81 -6.21 -9.59
N LYS A 207 -17.04 -5.91 -10.00
CA LYS A 207 -17.65 -6.47 -11.21
C LYS A 207 -16.84 -6.16 -12.48
N LYS A 208 -16.35 -4.93 -12.63
CA LYS A 208 -15.58 -4.51 -13.81
C LYS A 208 -14.23 -5.19 -13.87
N ILE A 209 -13.51 -5.25 -12.74
CA ILE A 209 -12.22 -5.94 -12.64
C ILE A 209 -12.40 -7.43 -12.93
N ASN A 210 -13.36 -8.08 -12.27
CA ASN A 210 -13.64 -9.51 -12.49
C ASN A 210 -13.96 -9.80 -13.96
N LYS A 211 -14.73 -8.93 -14.63
CA LYS A 211 -15.02 -9.08 -16.06
C LYS A 211 -13.76 -8.97 -16.93
N ILE A 212 -12.84 -8.05 -16.63
CA ILE A 212 -11.56 -7.91 -17.35
C ILE A 212 -10.75 -9.20 -17.18
N LEU A 213 -10.59 -9.65 -15.93
CA LEU A 213 -9.85 -10.86 -15.58
C LEU A 213 -10.47 -12.08 -16.26
N GLU A 214 -11.78 -12.31 -16.12
CA GLU A 214 -12.47 -13.43 -16.76
C GLU A 214 -12.28 -13.44 -18.27
N ASN A 215 -12.43 -12.30 -18.97
CA ASN A 215 -12.21 -12.25 -20.42
C ASN A 215 -10.78 -12.62 -20.79
N THR A 216 -9.77 -12.13 -20.05
CA THR A 216 -8.36 -12.44 -20.29
C THR A 216 -8.06 -13.93 -20.19
N PHE A 217 -8.70 -14.66 -19.26
CA PHE A 217 -8.49 -16.10 -19.08
C PHE A 217 -9.41 -16.98 -19.92
N ILE A 218 -10.65 -16.54 -20.20
CA ILE A 218 -11.62 -17.26 -21.05
C ILE A 218 -11.17 -17.26 -22.52
N ASP A 219 -10.65 -16.13 -23.01
CA ASP A 219 -10.26 -15.99 -24.42
C ASP A 219 -8.99 -16.77 -24.79
N ASN A 220 -8.20 -17.25 -23.81
CA ASN A 220 -6.82 -17.68 -24.08
C ASN A 220 -6.44 -19.16 -23.90
N LYS A 221 -7.20 -20.07 -23.24
CA LYS A 221 -7.09 -21.55 -23.46
C LYS A 221 -7.90 -22.44 -22.50
N LYS A 222 -8.05 -23.69 -22.97
CA LYS A 222 -8.50 -24.96 -22.35
C LYS A 222 -7.91 -25.25 -20.94
N PHE A 223 -8.13 -24.42 -19.94
CA PHE A 223 -7.81 -24.80 -18.56
C PHE A 223 -8.93 -25.65 -17.95
N SER A 224 -8.56 -26.70 -17.23
CA SER A 224 -9.49 -27.30 -16.28
C SER A 224 -9.83 -26.25 -15.24
N LYS A 225 -11.09 -25.79 -15.22
CA LYS A 225 -11.61 -24.83 -14.23
C LYS A 225 -11.29 -25.24 -12.79
N LEU A 226 -11.17 -26.55 -12.54
CA LEU A 226 -10.79 -27.13 -11.24
C LEU A 226 -9.31 -26.91 -10.90
N LEU A 227 -8.42 -27.03 -11.87
CA LEU A 227 -6.97 -26.87 -11.68
C LEU A 227 -6.62 -25.40 -11.42
N PHE A 228 -7.18 -24.50 -12.21
CA PHE A 228 -7.05 -23.05 -12.01
C PHE A 228 -7.53 -22.64 -10.62
N LYS A 229 -8.70 -23.15 -10.20
CA LYS A 229 -9.26 -22.87 -8.87
C LYS A 229 -8.36 -23.38 -7.75
N ARG A 230 -7.71 -24.53 -7.92
CA ARG A 230 -6.78 -25.09 -6.92
C ARG A 230 -5.56 -24.19 -6.77
N VAL A 231 -4.90 -23.85 -7.87
CA VAL A 231 -3.69 -23.02 -7.85
C VAL A 231 -3.98 -21.62 -7.33
N PHE A 232 -5.11 -21.03 -7.72
CA PHE A 232 -5.55 -19.76 -7.17
C PHE A 232 -5.79 -19.81 -5.65
N ASN A 233 -6.41 -20.88 -5.16
CA ASN A 233 -6.62 -21.07 -3.72
C ASN A 233 -5.30 -21.30 -2.97
N ASP A 234 -4.35 -22.01 -3.59
CA ASP A 234 -3.03 -22.25 -3.00
C ASP A 234 -2.23 -20.93 -2.88
N GLU A 235 -2.28 -20.07 -3.91
CA GLU A 235 -1.71 -18.71 -3.86
C GLU A 235 -2.40 -17.82 -2.82
N LEU A 236 -3.73 -17.81 -2.78
CA LEU A 236 -4.48 -17.09 -1.74
C LEU A 236 -4.08 -17.52 -0.32
N ASN A 237 -3.82 -18.81 -0.12
CA ASN A 237 -3.45 -19.34 1.18
C ASN A 237 -2.05 -18.91 1.64
N ASN A 238 -1.14 -18.70 0.67
CA ASN A 238 0.26 -18.35 0.90
C ASN A 238 0.55 -16.84 0.73
N PHE A 239 -0.42 -16.05 0.25
CA PHE A 239 -0.24 -14.63 -0.01
C PHE A 239 0.03 -13.85 1.28
N ASP A 240 1.21 -13.22 1.35
CA ASP A 240 1.57 -12.31 2.43
C ASP A 240 0.90 -10.95 2.21
N ILE A 241 -0.17 -10.72 2.95
CA ILE A 241 -0.96 -9.49 2.96
C ILE A 241 -0.17 -8.22 3.26
N SER A 242 1.01 -8.32 3.88
CA SER A 242 1.89 -7.17 4.07
C SER A 242 2.52 -6.69 2.75
N LEU A 243 2.47 -7.49 1.67
CA LEU A 243 2.72 -7.05 0.30
C LEU A 243 1.66 -6.06 -0.22
N ILE A 244 0.44 -6.05 0.32
CA ILE A 244 -0.54 -5.00 -0.03
C ILE A 244 -0.03 -3.64 0.45
N LEU A 245 0.62 -3.60 1.61
CA LEU A 245 1.14 -2.36 2.19
C LEU A 245 2.30 -1.77 1.37
N THR A 246 3.13 -2.63 0.77
CA THR A 246 4.21 -2.20 -0.13
C THR A 246 3.69 -1.68 -1.48
N ARG A 247 2.48 -2.06 -1.90
CA ARG A 247 1.81 -1.47 -3.09
C ARG A 247 1.45 0.01 -2.91
N TYR A 248 1.47 0.55 -1.68
CA TYR A 248 1.25 1.98 -1.41
C TYR A 248 2.50 2.86 -1.52
N ASN A 249 3.65 2.28 -1.86
CA ASN A 249 4.84 3.06 -2.18
C ASN A 249 4.84 3.62 -3.61
N PHE A 250 3.64 3.82 -4.19
CA PHE A 250 3.42 4.42 -5.51
C PHE A 250 4.21 3.78 -6.66
N LYS A 251 4.57 2.49 -6.53
CA LYS A 251 4.93 1.69 -7.70
C LYS A 251 3.64 1.26 -8.40
N SER A 252 3.47 1.66 -9.65
CA SER A 252 2.43 1.07 -10.52
C SER A 252 2.59 -0.46 -10.50
N PHE A 253 1.52 -1.21 -10.79
CA PHE A 253 1.64 -2.67 -10.91
C PHE A 253 2.76 -3.05 -11.88
N TYR A 254 2.98 -2.23 -12.91
CA TYR A 254 4.12 -2.25 -13.80
C TYR A 254 5.48 -2.18 -13.07
N GLU A 255 5.70 -1.20 -12.19
CA GLU A 255 6.93 -1.06 -11.42
C GLU A 255 7.14 -2.15 -10.36
N TRP A 256 6.07 -2.73 -9.82
CA TRP A 256 6.16 -3.91 -8.95
C TRP A 256 6.52 -5.17 -9.74
N THR A 257 5.92 -5.36 -10.92
CA THR A 257 6.28 -6.46 -11.82
C THR A 257 7.74 -6.36 -12.25
N LEU A 258 8.22 -5.14 -12.57
CA LEU A 258 9.62 -4.87 -12.84
C LEU A 258 10.52 -5.15 -11.62
N PHE A 259 10.10 -4.77 -10.42
CA PHE A 259 10.82 -5.06 -9.17
C PHE A 259 10.95 -6.57 -8.91
N LEU A 260 9.87 -7.34 -9.12
CA LEU A 260 9.92 -8.81 -9.05
C LEU A 260 10.83 -9.44 -10.12
N THR A 261 11.05 -8.77 -11.24
CA THR A 261 11.98 -9.24 -12.28
C THR A 261 13.44 -8.81 -12.05
N ASP A 262 13.68 -7.72 -11.30
CA ASP A 262 15.00 -7.16 -11.06
C ASP A 262 15.73 -7.77 -9.84
N GLU A 263 15.02 -8.29 -8.83
CA GLU A 263 15.65 -9.02 -7.71
C GLU A 263 15.97 -10.48 -8.09
N LYS A 264 17.01 -10.66 -8.91
CA LYS A 264 17.62 -11.97 -9.16
C LYS A 264 18.55 -12.47 -8.05
N GLU A 265 18.66 -11.77 -6.93
CA GLU A 265 19.48 -12.23 -5.81
C GLU A 265 18.68 -12.21 -4.51
N THR A 266 18.45 -13.42 -3.98
CA THR A 266 17.97 -13.78 -2.63
C THR A 266 16.46 -13.76 -2.34
N LEU A 267 15.72 -14.60 -3.06
CA LEU A 267 14.48 -15.22 -2.58
C LEU A 267 14.52 -16.75 -2.83
N GLU A 268 15.52 -17.43 -2.23
CA GLU A 268 15.74 -18.87 -2.41
C GLU A 268 14.64 -19.78 -1.83
N ASP A 269 13.58 -19.23 -1.21
CA ASP A 269 12.41 -19.99 -0.72
C ASP A 269 11.12 -19.82 -1.56
N ILE A 270 11.17 -19.17 -2.74
CA ILE A 270 10.00 -19.00 -3.63
C ILE A 270 9.84 -20.14 -4.66
N ASN A 271 10.72 -21.16 -4.66
CA ASN A 271 10.64 -22.27 -5.63
C ASN A 271 9.54 -23.31 -5.31
N ARG A 272 8.28 -22.87 -5.22
CA ARG A 272 7.14 -23.69 -5.65
C ARG A 272 6.84 -23.33 -7.09
N ASP A 273 7.11 -24.25 -8.01
CA ASP A 273 6.81 -24.07 -9.43
C ASP A 273 5.29 -24.17 -9.66
N LEU A 274 4.62 -23.03 -9.52
CA LEU A 274 3.20 -22.82 -9.76
C LEU A 274 2.70 -23.45 -11.08
N PHE A 275 3.60 -23.64 -12.04
CA PHE A 275 3.29 -24.06 -13.41
C PHE A 275 3.37 -25.58 -13.61
N GLU A 276 4.21 -26.30 -12.84
CA GLU A 276 4.11 -27.77 -12.75
C GLU A 276 2.74 -28.19 -12.21
N ASP A 277 2.23 -27.47 -11.20
CA ASP A 277 0.92 -27.71 -10.59
C ASP A 277 -0.26 -27.34 -11.52
N LEU A 278 -0.04 -26.46 -12.49
CA LEU A 278 -0.98 -26.13 -13.57
C LEU A 278 -0.88 -27.07 -14.78
N GLY A 279 0.07 -28.02 -14.80
CA GLY A 279 0.27 -28.96 -15.90
C GLY A 279 0.74 -28.28 -17.19
N ILE A 280 1.48 -27.18 -17.07
CA ILE A 280 2.04 -26.43 -18.20
C ILE A 280 3.51 -26.80 -18.31
N ASN A 281 3.87 -27.57 -19.35
CA ASN A 281 5.25 -27.79 -19.78
C ASN A 281 5.69 -26.71 -20.78
#